data_AF-A0A7X5Q8S1-F1
#
_entry.id   AF-A0A7X5Q8S1-F1
#
_cell.length_a   1.000
_cell.length_b   1.000
_cell.length_c   1.000
_cell.angle_alpha   90.00
_cell.angle_beta   90.00
_cell.angle_gamma   90.00
#
_symmetry.space_group_name_H-M   'P 1'
#
loop_
_entity.id
_entity.type
_entity.pdbx_description
1 polymer ?
#
loop_
_entity_poly.entity_id
_entity_poly.type
_entity_poly.pdbx_seq_one_letter_code
_entity_poly.pdbx_strand_id
1 'polypeptide(L)'
;KVLEDTQYKKARKIFEGNIIKVINSSQEISGFNVGGFIIENPDTLEKVEIGFQNENLIAIKHDTGEVLAQVPDLITVVDPNNLQTISCGEYRFGQNVVVLSLSAPAMMATDEAMEVVGPKAYPMEQIFKLLKR
;
A
#
# COMPACT_ATOMS: atom_id res chain seq x y z
N LYS A 1 10.77 20.30 -3.54
CA LYS A 1 12.20 20.31 -3.91
C LYS A 1 13.06 19.25 -3.23
N VAL A 2 12.72 18.70 -2.05
CA VAL A 2 13.57 17.75 -1.30
C VAL A 2 13.90 16.44 -2.06
N LEU A 3 13.02 15.97 -2.94
CA LEU A 3 13.20 14.68 -3.63
C LEU A 3 13.81 14.76 -5.04
N GLU A 4 14.03 15.96 -5.57
CA GLU A 4 14.44 16.17 -6.98
C GLU A 4 15.78 15.50 -7.31
N ASP A 5 16.69 15.46 -6.33
CA ASP A 5 18.03 14.87 -6.46
C ASP A 5 18.06 13.37 -6.08
N THR A 6 16.91 12.77 -5.77
CA THR A 6 16.80 11.36 -5.41
C THR A 6 16.28 10.51 -6.57
N GLN A 7 16.39 9.19 -6.44
CA GLN A 7 15.80 8.25 -7.39
C GLN A 7 14.25 8.27 -7.36
N TYR A 8 13.65 8.68 -6.24
CA TYR A 8 12.19 8.74 -6.03
C TYR A 8 11.70 10.20 -6.18
N LYS A 9 11.64 10.67 -7.42
CA LYS A 9 11.49 12.11 -7.73
C LYS A 9 10.15 12.74 -7.31
N LYS A 10 9.10 11.93 -7.13
CA LYS A 10 7.76 12.40 -6.79
C LYS A 10 7.22 11.59 -5.62
N ALA A 11 6.68 12.30 -4.63
CA ALA A 11 5.90 11.72 -3.54
C ALA A 11 4.56 12.44 -3.44
N ARG A 12 3.49 11.70 -3.15
CA ARG A 12 2.17 12.26 -2.87
C ARG A 12 1.54 11.56 -1.68
N LYS A 13 0.81 12.33 -0.86
CA LYS A 13 -0.19 11.77 0.05
C LYS A 13 -1.34 11.25 -0.79
N ILE A 14 -1.62 9.94 -0.71
CA ILE A 14 -2.73 9.33 -1.45
C ILE A 14 -3.96 9.15 -0.59
N PHE A 15 -3.79 9.00 0.74
CA PHE A 15 -4.90 8.88 1.66
C PHE A 15 -4.48 9.17 3.11
N GLU A 16 -5.45 9.44 3.98
CA GLU A 16 -5.27 9.52 5.43
C GLU A 16 -6.57 9.15 6.15
N GLY A 17 -6.45 8.61 7.36
CA GLY A 17 -7.59 8.23 8.17
C GLY A 17 -7.24 7.20 9.24
N ASN A 18 -8.25 6.50 9.73
CA ASN A 18 -8.09 5.47 10.75
C ASN A 18 -8.23 4.07 10.13
N ILE A 19 -7.39 3.13 10.55
CA ILE A 19 -7.55 1.72 10.17
C ILE A 19 -8.80 1.16 10.85
N ILE A 20 -9.82 0.83 10.05
CA ILE A 20 -11.11 0.30 10.52
C ILE A 20 -11.23 -1.22 10.36
N LYS A 21 -10.35 -1.85 9.59
CA LYS A 21 -10.31 -3.30 9.42
C LYS A 21 -8.89 -3.75 9.08
N VAL A 22 -8.45 -4.85 9.68
CA VAL A 22 -7.22 -5.56 9.28
C VAL A 22 -7.63 -6.95 8.80
N ILE A 23 -7.09 -7.35 7.65
CA ILE A 23 -7.40 -8.58 6.93
C ILE A 23 -6.10 -9.36 6.80
N ASN A 24 -5.91 -10.40 7.59
CA ASN A 24 -4.73 -11.25 7.47
C ASN A 24 -5.09 -12.53 6.70
N SER A 25 -4.18 -13.02 5.86
CA SER A 25 -4.31 -14.40 5.38
C SER A 25 -4.19 -15.34 6.59
N SER A 26 -5.13 -16.29 6.71
CA SER A 26 -5.10 -17.27 7.81
C SER A 26 -3.91 -18.24 7.72
N GLN A 27 -3.17 -18.20 6.60
CA GLN A 27 -2.01 -19.03 6.29
C GLN A 27 -1.00 -18.19 5.51
N GLU A 28 0.30 -18.42 5.73
CA GLU A 28 1.34 -17.83 4.88
C GLU A 28 1.18 -18.31 3.44
N ILE A 29 1.31 -17.40 2.48
CA ILE A 29 1.34 -17.76 1.07
C ILE A 29 2.80 -17.86 0.67
N SER A 30 3.28 -19.07 0.42
CA SER A 30 4.69 -19.33 0.05
C SER A 30 5.70 -18.78 1.08
N GLY A 31 5.36 -18.81 2.37
CA GLY A 31 6.21 -18.29 3.45
C GLY A 31 6.15 -16.77 3.65
N PHE A 32 5.21 -16.08 3.00
CA PHE A 32 5.04 -14.64 3.10
C PHE A 32 3.77 -14.26 3.86
N ASN A 33 3.86 -13.18 4.63
CA ASN A 33 2.69 -12.56 5.27
C ASN A 33 1.92 -11.76 4.22
N VAL A 34 0.73 -12.24 3.87
CA VAL A 34 -0.16 -11.61 2.88
C VAL A 34 -1.41 -11.13 3.60
N GLY A 35 -1.86 -9.94 3.25
CA GLY A 35 -3.06 -9.39 3.85
C GLY A 35 -3.48 -8.08 3.24
N GLY A 36 -4.30 -7.37 3.98
CA GLY A 36 -4.67 -6.01 3.70
C GLY A 36 -5.30 -5.33 4.90
N PHE A 37 -5.64 -4.07 4.73
CA PHE A 37 -6.35 -3.30 5.73
C PHE A 37 -7.15 -2.19 5.06
N ILE A 38 -8.18 -1.72 5.76
CA ILE A 38 -9.08 -0.68 5.28
C ILE A 38 -8.89 0.55 6.16
N ILE A 39 -8.65 1.68 5.52
CA ILE A 39 -8.59 3.00 6.15
C ILE A 39 -9.88 3.73 5.81
N GLU A 40 -10.48 4.38 6.81
CA GLU A 40 -11.60 5.30 6.62
C GLU A 40 -11.17 6.72 7.02
N ASN A 41 -11.44 7.68 6.14
CA ASN A 41 -11.29 9.08 6.48
C ASN A 41 -12.47 9.53 7.35
N PRO A 42 -12.24 10.08 8.56
CA PRO A 42 -13.32 10.42 9.48
C PRO A 42 -14.19 11.59 9.01
N ASP A 43 -13.67 12.46 8.14
CA ASP A 43 -14.37 13.65 7.67
C ASP A 43 -15.19 13.37 6.40
N THR A 44 -14.63 12.60 5.46
CA THR A 44 -15.28 12.31 4.17
C THR A 44 -16.01 10.98 4.13
N LEU A 45 -15.74 10.09 5.10
CA LEU A 45 -16.19 8.69 5.11
C LEU A 45 -15.71 7.85 3.91
N GLU A 46 -14.82 8.41 3.09
CA GLU A 46 -14.18 7.66 2.02
C GLU A 46 -13.30 6.56 2.61
N LYS A 47 -13.15 5.47 1.85
CA LYS A 47 -12.36 4.31 2.26
C LYS A 47 -11.34 3.93 1.21
N VAL A 48 -10.15 3.57 1.68
CA VAL A 48 -9.08 3.00 0.87
C VAL A 48 -8.63 1.69 1.48
N GLU A 49 -8.47 0.70 0.62
CA GLU A 49 -7.94 -0.61 0.96
C GLU A 49 -6.48 -0.68 0.52
N ILE A 50 -5.63 -1.20 1.41
CA ILE A 50 -4.23 -1.46 1.11
C ILE A 50 -4.03 -2.98 1.14
N GLY A 51 -3.48 -3.54 0.08
CA GLY A 51 -3.07 -4.94 0.01
C GLY A 51 -1.55 -5.07 0.14
N PHE A 52 -1.08 -6.11 0.83
CA PHE A 52 0.35 -6.28 1.11
C PHE A 52 0.82 -7.74 1.02
N GLN A 53 2.11 -7.90 0.72
CA GLN A 53 2.91 -9.12 0.92
C GLN A 53 4.33 -8.71 1.31
N ASN A 54 4.68 -8.75 2.60
CA ASN A 54 5.91 -8.18 3.18
C ASN A 54 6.17 -6.68 2.90
N GLU A 55 5.54 -6.13 1.87
CA GLU A 55 5.51 -4.75 1.41
C GLU A 55 4.09 -4.38 1.02
N ASN A 56 3.74 -3.09 1.06
CA ASN A 56 2.45 -2.63 0.56
C ASN A 56 2.45 -2.62 -0.97
N LEU A 57 1.56 -3.38 -1.58
CA LEU A 57 1.59 -3.66 -3.02
C LEU A 57 0.61 -2.83 -3.82
N ILE A 58 -0.54 -2.51 -3.22
CA ILE A 58 -1.59 -1.78 -3.90
C ILE A 58 -2.45 -0.98 -2.92
N ALA A 59 -2.90 0.19 -3.37
CA ALA A 59 -3.90 1.01 -2.72
C ALA A 59 -5.09 1.21 -3.68
N ILE A 60 -6.29 0.85 -3.25
CA ILE A 60 -7.52 0.97 -4.06
C ILE A 60 -8.63 1.68 -3.28
N LYS A 61 -9.44 2.50 -3.96
CA LYS A 61 -10.68 3.02 -3.37
C LYS A 61 -11.66 1.88 -3.14
N HIS A 62 -12.22 1.80 -1.93
CA HIS A 62 -13.12 0.72 -1.52
C HIS A 62 -14.36 0.61 -2.42
N ASP A 63 -15.04 1.74 -2.69
CA ASP A 63 -16.32 1.73 -3.39
C ASP A 63 -16.20 1.56 -4.91
N THR A 64 -15.12 2.09 -5.51
CA THR A 64 -14.96 2.13 -6.97
C THR A 64 -13.96 1.11 -7.50
N GLY A 65 -13.06 0.60 -6.65
CA GLY A 65 -11.91 -0.20 -7.07
C GLY A 65 -10.84 0.58 -7.84
N GLU A 66 -10.92 1.92 -7.86
CA GLU A 66 -9.92 2.77 -8.51
C GLU A 66 -8.55 2.59 -7.85
N VAL A 67 -7.53 2.26 -8.64
CA VAL A 67 -6.16 2.10 -8.17
C VAL A 67 -5.52 3.47 -7.92
N LEU A 68 -5.19 3.75 -6.67
CA LEU A 68 -4.53 4.98 -6.24
C LEU A 68 -3.01 4.90 -6.33
N ALA A 69 -2.45 3.71 -6.10
CA ALA A 69 -1.03 3.40 -6.23
C ALA A 69 -0.85 1.88 -6.33
N GLN A 70 0.21 1.43 -7.00
CA GLN A 70 0.56 0.02 -7.13
C GLN A 70 2.07 -0.11 -7.33
N VAL A 71 2.67 -1.21 -6.88
CA VAL A 71 4.03 -1.59 -7.28
C VAL A 71 4.22 -1.48 -8.80
N PRO A 72 5.37 -0.95 -9.27
CA PRO A 72 6.61 -0.71 -8.52
C PRO A 72 6.67 0.61 -7.74
N ASP A 73 5.61 1.44 -7.72
CA ASP A 73 5.59 2.61 -6.85
C ASP A 73 5.68 2.18 -5.38
N LEU A 74 6.48 2.89 -4.59
CA LEU A 74 6.60 2.61 -3.16
C LEU A 74 5.37 3.15 -2.45
N ILE A 75 4.64 2.27 -1.78
CA ILE A 75 3.52 2.63 -0.91
C ILE A 75 3.98 2.49 0.54
N THR A 76 3.97 3.59 1.28
CA THR A 76 4.38 3.61 2.69
C THR A 76 3.27 4.17 3.57
N VAL A 77 3.17 3.61 4.77
CA VAL A 77 2.18 3.97 5.78
C VAL A 77 2.94 4.62 6.94
N VAL A 78 2.50 5.79 7.35
CA VAL A 78 3.22 6.64 8.30
C VAL A 78 2.29 7.01 9.45
N ASP A 79 2.80 6.98 10.68
CA ASP A 79 2.12 7.56 11.84
C ASP A 79 2.23 9.09 11.76
N PRO A 80 1.10 9.82 11.67
CA PRO A 80 1.13 11.28 11.51
C PRO A 80 1.68 12.02 12.72
N ASN A 81 1.74 11.39 13.91
CA ASN A 81 2.17 12.06 15.14
C ASN A 81 3.69 12.16 15.25
N ASN A 82 4.42 11.18 14.73
CA ASN A 82 5.88 11.07 14.85
C ASN A 82 6.61 10.95 13.50
N LEU A 83 5.86 10.82 12.40
CA LEU A 83 6.35 10.69 11.03
C LEU A 83 7.22 9.44 10.79
N GLN A 84 7.08 8.41 11.63
CA GLN A 84 7.72 7.11 11.43
C GLN A 84 6.87 6.19 10.57
N THR A 85 7.55 5.38 9.77
CA THR A 85 6.91 4.34 8.97
C THR A 85 6.38 3.22 9.87
N ILE A 86 5.17 2.76 9.59
CA ILE A 86 4.61 1.53 10.18
C ILE A 86 5.03 0.38 9.28
N SER A 87 5.69 -0.63 9.86
CA SER A 87 6.18 -1.77 9.09
C SER A 87 5.01 -2.59 8.54
N CYS A 88 5.22 -3.20 7.37
CA CYS A 88 4.22 -4.06 6.76
C CYS A 88 3.82 -5.20 7.71
N GLY A 89 2.51 -5.39 7.92
CA GLY A 89 1.97 -6.42 8.80
C GLY A 89 1.87 -6.01 10.28
N GLU A 90 2.42 -4.86 10.68
CA GLU A 90 2.26 -4.31 12.04
C GLU A 90 1.00 -3.44 12.20
N TYR A 91 0.10 -3.48 11.21
CA TYR A 91 -1.14 -2.72 11.17
C TYR A 91 -2.14 -3.20 12.23
N ARG A 92 -2.76 -2.25 12.92
CA ARG A 92 -3.74 -2.49 13.98
C ARG A 92 -4.97 -1.63 13.78
N PHE A 93 -6.12 -2.19 14.13
CA PHE A 93 -7.37 -1.44 14.21
C PHE A 93 -7.21 -0.20 15.11
N GLY A 94 -7.77 0.93 14.67
CA GLY A 94 -7.73 2.20 15.39
C GLY A 94 -6.46 3.03 15.20
N GLN A 95 -5.45 2.54 14.45
CA GLN A 95 -4.30 3.36 14.11
C GLN A 95 -4.70 4.48 13.16
N ASN A 96 -4.35 5.72 13.52
CA ASN A 96 -4.41 6.86 12.61
C ASN A 96 -3.15 6.83 11.72
N VAL A 97 -3.35 6.89 10.40
CA VAL A 97 -2.29 6.71 9.42
C VAL A 97 -2.39 7.69 8.27
N VAL A 98 -1.24 8.01 7.70
CA VAL A 98 -1.10 8.68 6.40
C VAL A 98 -0.48 7.70 5.42
N VAL A 99 -1.06 7.57 4.23
CA VAL A 99 -0.51 6.74 3.16
C VAL A 99 0.14 7.64 2.11
N LEU A 100 1.42 7.36 1.84
CA LEU A 100 2.20 8.04 0.82
C LEU A 100 2.49 7.06 -0.33
N SER A 101 2.49 7.58 -1.55
CA SER A 101 3.01 6.90 -2.73
C SER A 101 4.19 7.69 -3.28
N LEU A 102 5.29 6.99 -3.55
CA LEU A 102 6.47 7.54 -4.20
C LEU A 102 6.64 6.86 -5.56
N SER A 103 6.85 7.66 -6.60
CA SER A 103 7.03 7.16 -7.96
C SER A 103 8.27 6.26 -8.02
N ALA A 104 8.13 5.09 -8.64
CA ALA A 104 9.23 4.18 -8.88
C ALA A 104 10.41 4.89 -9.61
N PRO A 105 11.66 4.60 -9.25
CA PRO A 105 12.83 5.00 -10.03
C PRO A 105 12.72 4.52 -11.48
N ALA A 106 13.24 5.31 -12.43
CA ALA A 106 13.16 4.96 -13.85
C ALA A 106 13.74 3.58 -14.19
N MET A 107 14.75 3.13 -13.44
CA MET A 107 15.35 1.79 -13.60
C MET A 107 14.41 0.64 -13.23
N MET A 108 13.35 0.88 -12.46
CA MET A 108 12.33 -0.11 -12.10
C MET A 108 11.17 -0.17 -13.11
N ALA A 109 11.14 0.75 -14.09
CA ALA A 109 10.09 0.84 -15.10
C ALA A 109 10.45 0.13 -16.43
N THR A 110 11.62 -0.49 -16.52
CA THR A 110 12.00 -1.34 -17.65
C THR A 110 11.20 -2.64 -17.65
N ASP A 111 10.97 -3.23 -18.83
CA ASP A 111 10.23 -4.50 -18.95
C ASP A 111 10.84 -5.62 -18.09
N GLU A 112 12.17 -5.75 -18.05
CA GLU A 112 12.86 -6.77 -17.26
C GLU A 112 12.68 -6.56 -15.74
N ALA A 113 12.77 -5.31 -15.28
CA ALA A 113 12.52 -4.99 -13.88
C ALA A 113 11.05 -5.22 -13.49
N MET A 114 10.10 -4.90 -14.38
CA MET A 114 8.68 -5.09 -14.14
C MET A 114 8.28 -6.56 -13.96
N GLU A 115 9.03 -7.51 -14.52
CA GLU A 115 8.83 -8.93 -14.25
C GLU A 115 9.25 -9.35 -12.83
N VAL A 116 10.05 -8.52 -12.13
CA VAL A 116 10.57 -8.81 -10.78
C VAL A 116 9.91 -7.96 -9.70
N VAL A 117 9.69 -6.66 -9.97
CA VAL A 117 9.14 -5.71 -8.98
C VAL A 117 7.75 -5.21 -9.36
N GLY A 118 7.23 -5.60 -10.52
CA GLY A 118 5.90 -5.23 -10.96
C GLY A 118 4.82 -6.17 -10.41
N PRO A 119 3.54 -5.88 -10.70
CA PRO A 119 2.41 -6.62 -10.15
C PRO A 119 2.42 -8.13 -10.43
N LYS A 120 3.01 -8.57 -11.54
CA LYS A 120 3.07 -9.99 -11.92
C LYS A 120 3.94 -10.83 -10.99
N ALA A 121 4.88 -10.20 -10.27
CA ALA A 121 5.76 -10.88 -9.33
C ALA A 121 5.07 -11.20 -7.99
N TYR A 122 3.84 -10.71 -7.79
CA TYR A 122 3.09 -10.82 -6.53
C TYR A 122 1.74 -11.55 -6.73
N PRO A 123 1.15 -12.14 -5.67
CA PRO A 123 -0.11 -12.86 -5.68
C PRO A 123 -1.29 -11.86 -5.67
N MET A 124 -1.33 -10.99 -6.67
CA MET A 124 -2.31 -9.90 -6.78
C MET A 124 -3.75 -10.42 -6.77
N GLU A 125 -4.01 -11.56 -7.42
CA GLU A 125 -5.33 -12.17 -7.43
C GLU A 125 -5.80 -12.57 -6.02
N GLN A 126 -4.91 -13.17 -5.22
CA GLN A 126 -5.19 -13.56 -3.84
C GLN A 126 -5.42 -12.31 -2.98
N ILE A 127 -4.60 -11.26 -3.16
CA ILE A 127 -4.76 -9.98 -2.47
C ILE A 127 -6.12 -9.36 -2.77
N PHE A 128 -6.51 -9.26 -4.04
CA PHE A 128 -7.83 -8.74 -4.41
C PHE A 128 -8.98 -9.57 -3.83
N LYS A 129 -8.83 -10.91 -3.75
CA LYS A 129 -9.82 -11.78 -3.10
C LYS A 129 -9.91 -11.54 -1.59
N LEU A 130 -8.80 -11.21 -0.92
CA LEU A 130 -8.79 -10.87 0.50
C LEU A 130 -9.45 -9.53 0.75
N LEU A 131 -9.14 -8.52 -0.08
CA LEU A 131 -9.69 -7.17 0.06
C LEU A 131 -11.20 -7.11 -0.16
N LYS A 132 -11.74 -7.92 -1.10
CA LYS A 132 -13.19 -8.01 -1.36
C LYS A 132 -14.00 -8.80 -0.31
N ARG A 133 -13.38 -9.30 0.76
CA ARG A 133 -14.01 -10.05 1.86
C ARG A 133 -14.13 -9.17 3.11
#